data_AF-A0AAD9UFW6-F1
#
_entry.id   AF-A0AAD9UFW6-F1
#
_cell.length_a   1.000
_cell.length_b   1.000
_cell.length_c   1.000
_cell.angle_alpha   90.00
_cell.angle_beta   90.00
_cell.angle_gamma   90.00
#
_symmetry.space_group_name_H-M   'P 1'
#
loop_
_entity.id
_entity.type
_entity.pdbx_description
1 polymer ?
#
loop_
_entity_poly.entity_id
_entity_poly.type
_entity_poly.pdbx_seq_one_letter_code
_entity_poly.pdbx_strand_id
1 'polypeptide(L)'
;MTPSFAGLRATGLTTRVSPSPRTAGRYTTPKDRRTAKKKDAWFVTLKVKRMPLRFKIDTGADVTIITKKTRLAVKDKPRLEPIAVRLNSVGGQLKAFGQFMAVTKHRNTVYRFNVIVIEGEKITNLLSRDVAADMGLVCRLGHVEASGDDDARTDLMKTTIKLKAGAEPLCLTTARRVPFPLMDAVKAELNNMVESGVIRSVTEPCVIRSVTELGALRWFRSSRKPELCVSAST
;
A
#
# COMPACT_ATOMS: atom_id res chain seq x y z
N MET A 1 60.89 77.38 -1.79
CA MET A 1 59.94 77.69 -2.87
C MET A 1 58.78 76.69 -2.78
N THR A 2 57.58 77.16 -2.47
CA THR A 2 56.26 76.52 -2.74
C THR A 2 55.97 76.57 -4.26
N PRO A 3 54.85 76.03 -4.84
CA PRO A 3 53.58 75.43 -4.34
C PRO A 3 53.33 74.00 -4.92
N SER A 4 52.34 73.16 -4.58
CA SER A 4 50.86 73.21 -4.38
C SER A 4 49.97 73.16 -5.65
N PHE A 5 49.21 72.05 -5.74
CA PHE A 5 47.81 71.82 -6.20
C PHE A 5 47.37 71.64 -7.67
N ALA A 6 46.32 70.79 -7.77
CA ALA A 6 45.33 70.51 -8.83
C ALA A 6 45.78 69.62 -10.01
N GLY A 7 45.05 68.63 -10.52
CA GLY A 7 43.64 68.23 -10.37
C GLY A 7 43.04 67.99 -11.77
N LEU A 8 42.47 66.80 -12.06
CA LEU A 8 41.22 66.55 -12.83
C LEU A 8 41.12 65.12 -13.43
N ARG A 9 40.05 64.43 -12.98
CA ARG A 9 39.01 63.67 -13.70
C ARG A 9 39.39 62.63 -14.76
N ALA A 10 39.13 61.36 -14.42
CA ALA A 10 38.77 60.31 -15.36
C ALA A 10 37.26 60.01 -15.24
N THR A 11 36.56 60.03 -16.37
CA THR A 11 35.16 59.65 -16.54
C THR A 11 35.03 58.14 -16.69
N GLY A 12 34.39 57.47 -15.72
CA GLY A 12 34.01 56.06 -15.78
C GLY A 12 32.50 55.89 -15.61
N LEU A 13 31.82 55.58 -16.71
CA LEU A 13 30.38 55.35 -16.76
C LEU A 13 30.04 54.02 -16.08
N THR A 14 29.34 54.08 -14.94
CA THR A 14 28.85 52.91 -14.18
C THR A 14 27.40 52.63 -14.57
N THR A 15 27.16 51.58 -15.35
CA THR A 15 25.80 51.10 -15.63
C THR A 15 25.30 50.28 -14.45
N ARG A 16 24.37 50.86 -13.67
CA ARG A 16 23.58 50.16 -12.65
C ARG A 16 22.65 49.15 -13.32
N VAL A 17 22.82 47.87 -13.01
CA VAL A 17 21.82 46.83 -13.32
C VAL A 17 20.77 46.86 -12.21
N SER A 18 19.58 47.33 -12.56
CA SER A 18 18.39 47.34 -11.70
C SER A 18 17.81 45.92 -11.59
N PRO A 19 17.40 45.45 -10.40
CA PRO A 19 16.75 44.15 -10.26
C PRO A 19 15.32 44.19 -10.83
N SER A 20 15.00 43.27 -11.74
CA SER A 20 13.67 43.17 -12.36
C SER A 20 12.61 42.68 -11.36
N PRO A 21 11.34 43.08 -11.50
CA PRO A 21 10.26 42.63 -10.63
C PRO A 21 10.04 41.11 -10.75
N ARG A 22 9.90 40.42 -9.62
CA ARG A 22 9.48 39.02 -9.56
C ARG A 22 8.03 38.90 -10.00
N THR A 23 7.79 38.47 -11.24
CA THR A 23 6.45 38.08 -11.69
C THR A 23 6.05 36.78 -10.98
N ALA A 24 4.96 36.83 -10.22
CA ALA A 24 4.35 35.67 -9.60
C ALA A 24 3.85 34.70 -10.68
N GLY A 25 4.65 33.70 -11.01
CA GLY A 25 4.23 32.58 -11.85
C GLY A 25 3.11 31.81 -11.16
N ARG A 26 1.87 31.97 -11.63
CA ARG A 26 0.79 31.04 -11.33
C ARG A 26 1.23 29.66 -11.80
N TYR A 27 1.45 28.75 -10.86
CA TYR A 27 1.44 27.32 -11.14
C TYR A 27 0.04 26.96 -11.63
N THR A 28 -0.16 26.95 -12.95
CA THR A 28 -1.30 26.28 -13.56
C THR A 28 -1.04 24.78 -13.41
N THR A 29 -1.60 24.20 -12.35
CA THR A 29 -1.78 22.75 -12.32
C THR A 29 -2.49 22.33 -13.61
N PRO A 30 -2.02 21.28 -14.34
CA PRO A 30 -2.82 20.64 -15.37
C PRO A 30 -4.00 19.95 -14.69
N LYS A 31 -5.01 20.73 -14.30
CA LYS A 31 -6.33 20.22 -14.02
C LYS A 31 -6.95 19.89 -15.36
N ASP A 32 -7.43 18.66 -15.41
CA ASP A 32 -8.45 18.16 -16.34
C ASP A 32 -7.97 17.40 -17.59
N ARG A 33 -7.58 16.13 -17.38
CA ARG A 33 -7.91 15.03 -18.31
C ARG A 33 -7.81 13.62 -17.71
N ARG A 34 -8.28 13.41 -16.47
CA ARG A 34 -8.36 12.05 -15.88
C ARG A 34 -9.59 11.86 -14.99
N THR A 35 -10.76 12.04 -15.57
CA THR A 35 -12.02 11.56 -14.99
C THR A 35 -12.59 10.54 -15.98
N ALA A 36 -12.88 9.33 -15.47
CA ALA A 36 -13.37 8.13 -16.17
C ALA A 36 -12.35 7.26 -16.96
N LYS A 37 -11.43 6.57 -16.27
CA LYS A 37 -10.85 5.27 -16.74
C LYS A 37 -10.13 4.41 -15.68
N LYS A 38 -10.46 4.54 -14.38
CA LYS A 38 -9.76 3.80 -13.30
C LYS A 38 -10.32 2.40 -12.99
N LYS A 39 -11.58 2.09 -13.32
CA LYS A 39 -12.22 0.82 -12.90
C LYS A 39 -11.82 -0.40 -13.76
N ASP A 40 -11.25 -0.20 -14.95
CA ASP A 40 -10.92 -1.29 -15.88
C ASP A 40 -9.45 -1.74 -15.85
N ALA A 41 -8.55 -1.02 -15.17
CA ALA A 41 -7.13 -1.35 -15.20
C ALA A 41 -6.80 -2.74 -14.63
N TRP A 42 -7.65 -3.26 -13.74
CA TRP A 42 -7.50 -4.57 -13.09
C TRP A 42 -8.37 -5.66 -13.69
N PHE A 43 -8.94 -5.41 -14.88
CA PHE A 43 -9.72 -6.39 -15.60
C PHE A 43 -9.13 -6.63 -16.98
N VAL A 44 -9.20 -7.87 -17.44
CA VAL A 44 -8.87 -8.25 -18.81
C VAL A 44 -10.02 -9.07 -19.38
N THR A 45 -10.39 -8.77 -20.62
CA THR A 45 -11.33 -9.60 -21.37
C THR A 45 -10.54 -10.52 -22.29
N LEU A 46 -10.55 -11.81 -21.98
CA LEU A 46 -9.90 -12.84 -22.78
C LEU A 46 -10.94 -13.57 -23.60
N LYS A 47 -10.64 -13.75 -24.88
CA LYS A 47 -11.50 -14.52 -25.79
C LYS A 47 -11.11 -15.98 -25.70
N VAL A 48 -11.83 -16.75 -24.90
CA VAL A 48 -11.65 -18.20 -24.79
C VAL A 48 -12.65 -18.84 -25.74
N LYS A 49 -12.17 -19.45 -26.84
CA LYS A 49 -13.01 -19.88 -27.97
C LYS A 49 -13.85 -18.72 -28.55
N ARG A 50 -15.19 -18.85 -28.58
CA ARG A 50 -16.14 -17.79 -28.99
C ARG A 50 -16.70 -17.01 -27.80
N MET A 51 -16.10 -17.16 -26.61
CA MET A 51 -16.61 -16.58 -25.37
C MET A 51 -15.72 -15.41 -24.91
N PRO A 52 -16.21 -14.15 -24.88
CA PRO A 52 -15.50 -13.07 -24.22
C PRO A 52 -15.68 -13.22 -22.71
N LEU A 53 -14.62 -13.65 -22.02
CA LEU A 53 -14.59 -13.83 -20.57
C LEU A 53 -13.84 -12.67 -19.93
N ARG A 54 -14.53 -11.90 -19.10
CA ARG A 54 -13.91 -10.84 -18.30
C ARG A 54 -13.40 -11.42 -16.99
N PHE A 55 -12.12 -11.24 -16.74
CA PHE A 55 -11.41 -11.66 -15.54
C PHE A 55 -10.91 -10.46 -14.78
N LYS A 56 -11.02 -10.50 -13.45
CA LYS A 56 -10.23 -9.65 -12.57
C LYS A 56 -8.83 -10.23 -12.49
N ILE A 57 -7.82 -9.40 -12.67
CA ILE A 57 -6.42 -9.78 -12.44
C ILE A 57 -6.23 -9.91 -10.93
N ASP A 58 -5.89 -11.10 -10.45
CA ASP A 58 -5.73 -11.36 -9.02
C ASP A 58 -4.35 -11.98 -8.74
N THR A 59 -3.40 -11.13 -8.36
CA THR A 59 -2.08 -11.58 -7.96
C THR A 59 -2.10 -12.40 -6.67
N GLY A 60 -3.21 -12.45 -5.92
CA GLY A 60 -3.35 -13.30 -4.75
C GLY A 60 -3.84 -14.71 -5.06
N ALA A 61 -4.22 -15.00 -6.31
CA ALA A 61 -4.78 -16.29 -6.70
C ALA A 61 -3.75 -17.18 -7.41
N ASP A 62 -3.63 -18.42 -6.93
CA ASP A 62 -2.80 -19.45 -7.57
C ASP A 62 -3.44 -20.03 -8.83
N VAL A 63 -4.78 -20.06 -8.86
CA VAL A 63 -5.56 -20.68 -9.95
C VAL A 63 -6.51 -19.70 -10.62
N THR A 64 -6.70 -19.87 -11.93
CA THR A 64 -7.70 -19.13 -12.69
C THR A 64 -9.06 -19.79 -12.52
N ILE A 65 -10.08 -19.00 -12.17
CA ILE A 65 -11.43 -19.50 -11.88
C ILE A 65 -12.50 -18.77 -12.68
N ILE A 66 -13.55 -19.50 -13.05
CA ILE A 66 -14.81 -18.91 -13.53
C ILE A 66 -16.00 -19.48 -12.75
N THR A 67 -17.08 -18.71 -12.68
CA THR A 67 -18.32 -19.21 -12.08
C THR A 67 -19.05 -20.18 -13.02
N LYS A 68 -19.78 -21.12 -12.43
CA LYS A 68 -20.73 -21.97 -13.16
C LYS A 68 -21.74 -21.15 -13.96
N LYS A 69 -22.19 -20.00 -13.42
CA LYS A 69 -23.06 -19.05 -14.13
C LYS A 69 -22.41 -18.53 -15.42
N THR A 70 -21.15 -18.08 -15.35
CA THR A 70 -20.39 -17.62 -16.52
C THR A 70 -20.26 -18.71 -17.58
N ARG A 71 -19.95 -19.93 -17.16
CA ARG A 71 -19.88 -21.07 -18.09
C ARG A 71 -21.22 -21.36 -18.75
N LEU A 72 -22.31 -21.38 -17.99
CA LEU A 72 -23.64 -21.73 -18.49
C LEU A 72 -24.22 -20.66 -19.43
N ALA A 73 -23.81 -19.40 -19.26
CA ALA A 73 -24.27 -18.28 -20.08
C ALA A 73 -23.78 -18.33 -21.54
N VAL A 74 -22.89 -19.26 -21.89
CA VAL A 74 -22.32 -19.31 -23.24
C VAL A 74 -22.75 -20.55 -24.01
N LYS A 75 -22.96 -20.37 -25.32
CA LYS A 75 -23.49 -21.39 -26.24
C LYS A 75 -22.55 -22.60 -26.36
N ASP A 76 -21.28 -22.39 -26.63
CA ASP A 76 -20.27 -23.45 -26.75
C ASP A 76 -19.54 -23.67 -25.41
N LYS A 77 -20.18 -24.47 -24.54
CA LYS A 77 -19.66 -24.78 -23.20
C LYS A 77 -18.47 -25.74 -23.34
N PRO A 78 -17.30 -25.43 -22.75
CA PRO A 78 -16.16 -26.35 -22.80
C PRO A 78 -16.51 -27.69 -22.13
N ARG A 79 -15.93 -28.83 -22.50
CA ARG A 79 -16.09 -30.05 -21.69
C ARG A 79 -15.28 -29.90 -20.40
N LEU A 80 -15.81 -30.38 -19.28
CA LEU A 80 -15.10 -30.35 -18.00
C LEU A 80 -14.42 -31.68 -17.77
N GLU A 81 -13.16 -31.60 -17.37
CA GLU A 81 -12.40 -32.71 -16.83
C GLU A 81 -12.57 -32.75 -15.30
N PRO A 82 -12.65 -33.93 -14.68
CA PRO A 82 -12.67 -34.06 -13.23
C PRO A 82 -11.44 -33.41 -12.61
N ILE A 83 -11.60 -32.84 -11.41
CA ILE A 83 -10.52 -32.22 -10.66
C ILE A 83 -10.61 -32.62 -9.18
N ALA A 84 -9.48 -33.04 -8.61
CA ALA A 84 -9.36 -33.44 -7.20
C ALA A 84 -8.69 -32.37 -6.33
N VAL A 85 -8.71 -31.11 -6.77
CA VAL A 85 -8.06 -29.99 -6.07
C VAL A 85 -9.01 -29.36 -5.06
N ARG A 86 -8.54 -29.17 -3.83
CA ARG A 86 -9.27 -28.40 -2.81
C ARG A 86 -8.95 -26.92 -2.99
N LEU A 87 -9.97 -26.13 -3.31
CA LEU A 87 -9.83 -24.68 -3.46
C LEU A 87 -10.27 -23.99 -2.17
N ASN A 88 -9.43 -23.14 -1.60
CA ASN A 88 -9.73 -22.38 -0.40
C ASN A 88 -9.75 -20.88 -0.70
N SER A 89 -10.72 -20.20 -0.14
CA SER A 89 -10.83 -18.74 -0.18
C SER A 89 -10.86 -18.18 1.24
N VAL A 90 -10.78 -16.87 1.38
CA VAL A 90 -10.98 -16.19 2.68
C VAL A 90 -12.34 -16.52 3.30
N GLY A 91 -13.34 -16.84 2.48
CA GLY A 91 -14.68 -17.26 2.91
C GLY A 91 -14.84 -18.77 3.16
N GLY A 92 -13.75 -19.54 3.14
CA GLY A 92 -13.77 -21.00 3.29
C GLY A 92 -13.59 -21.75 1.97
N GLN A 93 -13.88 -23.05 2.00
CA GLN A 93 -13.66 -23.97 0.90
C GLN A 93 -14.64 -23.73 -0.26
N LEU A 94 -14.12 -23.67 -1.49
CA LEU A 94 -14.88 -23.53 -2.71
C LEU A 94 -15.16 -24.90 -3.35
N LYS A 95 -16.38 -25.07 -3.85
CA LYS A 95 -16.79 -26.28 -4.56
C LYS A 95 -16.43 -26.16 -6.04
N ALA A 96 -15.51 -27.01 -6.50
CA ALA A 96 -15.12 -27.14 -7.90
C ALA A 96 -16.01 -28.16 -8.62
N PHE A 97 -16.44 -27.83 -9.85
CA PHE A 97 -17.20 -28.73 -10.73
C PHE A 97 -16.32 -29.48 -11.73
N GLY A 98 -15.08 -29.03 -11.90
CA GLY A 98 -14.16 -29.52 -12.93
C GLY A 98 -13.34 -28.39 -13.51
N GLN A 99 -12.47 -28.74 -14.44
CA GLN A 99 -11.57 -27.81 -15.11
C GLN A 99 -11.60 -27.98 -16.63
N PHE A 100 -11.06 -27.01 -17.34
CA PHE A 100 -10.78 -27.13 -18.76
C PHE A 100 -9.57 -26.28 -19.14
N MET A 101 -8.88 -26.68 -20.22
CA MET A 101 -7.81 -25.90 -20.81
C MET A 101 -8.41 -24.75 -21.65
N ALA A 102 -8.18 -23.51 -21.23
CA ALA A 102 -8.52 -22.33 -22.02
C ALA A 102 -7.40 -22.02 -23.02
N VAL A 103 -7.80 -21.62 -24.23
CA VAL A 103 -6.89 -21.13 -25.27
C VAL A 103 -7.36 -19.74 -25.67
N THR A 104 -6.46 -18.77 -25.62
CA THR A 104 -6.75 -17.39 -26.01
C THR A 104 -5.58 -16.76 -26.77
N LYS A 105 -5.88 -15.77 -27.61
CA LYS A 105 -4.86 -14.94 -28.26
C LYS A 105 -4.85 -13.57 -27.60
N HIS A 106 -3.69 -13.14 -27.13
CA HIS A 106 -3.47 -11.84 -26.52
C HIS A 106 -2.16 -11.25 -27.03
N ARG A 107 -2.16 -10.00 -27.51
CA ARG A 107 -0.97 -9.32 -28.08
C ARG A 107 -0.19 -10.18 -29.09
N ASN A 108 -0.91 -10.79 -30.03
CA ASN A 108 -0.38 -11.72 -31.06
C ASN A 108 0.21 -13.05 -30.57
N THR A 109 0.25 -13.31 -29.27
CA THR A 109 0.69 -14.59 -28.70
C THR A 109 -0.51 -15.45 -28.30
N VAL A 110 -0.41 -16.76 -28.51
CA VAL A 110 -1.41 -17.74 -28.05
C VAL A 110 -1.01 -18.26 -26.68
N TYR A 111 -1.92 -18.18 -25.72
CA TYR A 111 -1.72 -18.66 -24.37
C TYR A 111 -2.66 -19.82 -24.08
N ARG A 112 -2.16 -20.79 -23.31
CA ARG A 112 -2.92 -21.95 -22.83
C ARG A 112 -2.82 -21.97 -21.31
N PHE A 113 -3.95 -22.04 -20.62
CA PHE A 113 -3.99 -22.05 -19.16
C PHE A 113 -5.21 -22.81 -18.65
N ASN A 114 -5.09 -23.43 -17.49
CA ASN A 114 -6.19 -24.14 -16.86
C ASN A 114 -7.18 -23.18 -16.21
N VAL A 115 -8.46 -23.47 -16.39
CA VAL A 115 -9.57 -22.73 -15.77
C VAL A 115 -10.42 -23.70 -14.97
N ILE A 116 -10.57 -23.43 -13.67
CA ILE A 116 -11.43 -24.23 -12.79
C ILE A 116 -12.80 -23.58 -12.71
N VAL A 117 -13.85 -24.39 -12.80
CA VAL A 117 -15.24 -23.93 -12.72
C VAL A 117 -15.75 -24.17 -11.31
N ILE A 118 -16.23 -23.11 -10.66
CA ILE A 118 -16.68 -23.15 -9.26
C ILE A 118 -18.15 -22.74 -9.09
N GLU A 119 -18.74 -23.14 -7.97
CA GLU A 119 -20.04 -22.63 -7.48
C GLU A 119 -19.88 -21.26 -6.80
N GLY A 120 -20.83 -20.35 -7.03
CA GLY A 120 -20.88 -19.07 -6.30
C GLY A 120 -21.57 -17.95 -7.08
N GLU A 121 -22.56 -17.31 -6.47
CA GLU A 121 -23.35 -16.24 -7.11
C GLU A 121 -22.67 -14.87 -7.05
N LYS A 122 -21.87 -14.62 -6.00
CA LYS A 122 -21.18 -13.34 -5.75
C LYS A 122 -19.67 -13.41 -6.03
N ILE A 123 -19.22 -14.37 -6.84
CA ILE A 123 -17.79 -14.53 -7.16
C ILE A 123 -17.51 -13.93 -8.54
N THR A 124 -16.50 -13.07 -8.62
CA THR A 124 -15.94 -12.58 -9.89
C THR A 124 -14.98 -13.61 -10.48
N ASN A 125 -14.94 -13.76 -11.81
CA ASN A 125 -13.90 -14.56 -12.45
C ASN A 125 -12.52 -13.97 -12.15
N LEU A 126 -11.56 -14.81 -11.77
CA LEU A 126 -10.21 -14.38 -11.40
C LEU A 126 -9.21 -14.98 -12.38
N LEU A 127 -8.26 -14.17 -12.84
CA LEU A 127 -7.07 -14.60 -13.55
C LEU A 127 -5.95 -14.77 -12.53
N SER A 128 -5.34 -15.95 -12.47
CA SER A 128 -4.25 -16.23 -11.54
C SER A 128 -3.02 -15.37 -11.80
N ARG A 129 -2.19 -15.27 -10.77
CA ARG A 129 -0.89 -14.58 -10.82
C ARG A 129 -0.06 -15.04 -12.01
N ASP A 130 0.13 -16.34 -12.16
CA ASP A 130 1.05 -16.91 -13.17
C ASP A 130 0.57 -16.59 -14.58
N VAL A 131 -0.71 -16.82 -14.86
CA VAL A 131 -1.29 -16.52 -16.18
C VAL A 131 -1.24 -15.01 -16.47
N ALA A 132 -1.50 -14.17 -15.47
CA ALA A 132 -1.41 -12.73 -15.63
C ALA A 132 0.04 -12.25 -15.87
N ALA A 133 1.02 -12.87 -15.22
CA ALA A 133 2.43 -12.58 -15.40
C ALA A 133 2.91 -13.02 -16.79
N ASP A 134 2.59 -14.26 -17.20
CA ASP A 134 2.93 -14.81 -18.51
C ASP A 134 2.37 -13.96 -19.66
N MET A 135 1.15 -13.43 -19.51
CA MET A 135 0.53 -12.54 -20.50
C MET A 135 1.08 -11.11 -20.47
N GLY A 136 2.00 -10.78 -19.56
CA GLY A 136 2.53 -9.43 -19.37
C GLY A 136 1.47 -8.42 -18.95
N LEU A 137 0.46 -8.87 -18.17
CA LEU A 137 -0.57 -8.02 -17.57
C LEU A 137 -0.12 -7.48 -16.21
N VAL A 138 0.71 -8.25 -15.50
CA VAL A 138 1.40 -7.85 -14.28
C VAL A 138 2.87 -8.23 -14.40
N CYS A 139 3.74 -7.50 -13.72
CA CYS A 139 5.15 -7.86 -13.57
C CYS A 139 5.57 -7.62 -12.12
N ARG A 140 6.52 -8.43 -11.63
CA ARG A 140 7.12 -8.21 -10.33
C ARG A 140 8.18 -7.12 -10.47
N LEU A 141 7.91 -5.94 -9.94
CA LEU A 141 8.89 -4.87 -9.84
C LEU A 141 9.73 -5.09 -8.56
N GLY A 142 11.05 -5.28 -8.71
CA GLY A 142 11.97 -5.48 -7.58
C GLY A 142 12.48 -6.90 -7.36
N HIS A 143 12.61 -7.72 -8.41
CA HIS A 143 13.44 -8.93 -8.33
C HIS A 143 14.92 -8.51 -8.36
N VAL A 144 15.57 -8.53 -7.20
CA VAL A 144 17.04 -8.49 -7.16
C VAL A 144 17.49 -9.90 -7.51
N GLU A 145 17.97 -10.10 -8.74
CA GLU A 145 18.69 -11.32 -9.06
C GLU A 145 19.98 -11.32 -8.25
N ALA A 146 20.06 -12.20 -7.24
CA ALA A 146 21.34 -12.52 -6.63
C ALA A 146 22.13 -13.33 -7.65
N SER A 147 22.87 -12.64 -8.52
CA SER A 147 24.03 -13.21 -9.18
C SER A 147 25.02 -13.60 -8.08
N GLY A 148 25.40 -14.88 -8.02
CA GLY A 148 26.08 -15.53 -6.89
C GLY A 148 27.23 -14.77 -6.23
N ASP A 149 27.25 -14.78 -4.90
CA ASP A 149 27.95 -15.81 -4.12
C ASP A 149 27.07 -16.16 -2.90
N ASP A 150 27.00 -17.45 -2.55
CA ASP A 150 26.17 -18.04 -1.49
C ASP A 150 26.63 -17.67 -0.05
N ASP A 151 26.93 -16.40 0.23
CA ASP A 151 27.29 -15.93 1.57
C ASP A 151 26.69 -14.58 1.98
N ALA A 152 25.80 -14.00 1.17
CA ALA A 152 25.04 -12.84 1.61
C ALA A 152 23.80 -13.27 2.38
N ARG A 153 23.97 -13.70 3.64
CA ARG A 153 22.98 -13.36 4.65
C ARG A 153 22.73 -11.87 4.47
N THR A 154 21.55 -11.47 3.98
CA THR A 154 21.10 -10.08 4.09
C THR A 154 20.89 -9.82 5.57
N ASP A 155 22.00 -9.61 6.27
CA ASP A 155 22.03 -8.81 7.48
C ASP A 155 21.28 -7.54 7.10
N LEU A 156 20.15 -7.32 7.76
CA LEU A 156 19.49 -6.01 7.80
C LEU A 156 20.61 -4.98 7.96
N MET A 157 20.96 -4.28 6.88
CA MET A 157 22.07 -3.34 6.86
C MET A 157 21.90 -2.44 8.07
N LYS A 158 22.84 -2.54 9.04
CA LYS A 158 22.83 -1.73 10.27
C LYS A 158 22.83 -0.27 9.85
N THR A 159 21.64 0.30 9.76
CA THR A 159 21.46 1.67 9.31
C THR A 159 21.46 2.53 10.56
N THR A 160 22.54 3.25 10.79
CA THR A 160 22.64 4.19 11.90
C THR A 160 21.87 5.45 11.55
N ILE A 161 20.71 5.66 12.18
CA ILE A 161 19.95 6.90 12.08
C ILE A 161 20.73 8.00 12.82
N LYS A 162 21.31 8.96 12.10
CA LYS A 162 21.95 10.14 12.70
C LYS A 162 20.91 11.21 12.96
N LEU A 163 20.63 11.50 14.23
CA LEU A 163 19.77 12.61 14.61
C LEU A 163 20.51 13.95 14.47
N LYS A 164 19.78 15.02 14.15
CA LYS A 164 20.32 16.38 14.21
C LYS A 164 20.59 16.75 15.67
N ALA A 165 21.62 17.56 15.92
CA ALA A 165 21.86 18.12 17.25
C ALA A 165 20.62 18.92 17.71
N GLY A 166 20.12 18.62 18.93
CA GLY A 166 18.89 19.22 19.45
C GLY A 166 17.59 18.61 18.93
N ALA A 167 17.62 17.45 18.26
CA ALA A 167 16.40 16.75 17.87
C ALA A 167 15.62 16.27 19.11
N GLU A 168 14.45 16.85 19.34
CA GLU A 168 13.52 16.38 20.35
C GLU A 168 12.73 15.18 19.80
N PRO A 169 12.72 14.03 20.49
CA PRO A 169 11.96 12.87 20.05
C PRO A 169 10.47 13.14 20.16
N LEU A 170 9.81 13.39 19.02
CA LEU A 170 8.36 13.53 18.97
C LEU A 170 7.71 12.16 18.73
N CYS A 171 7.12 11.61 19.78
CA CYS A 171 6.34 10.38 19.71
C CYS A 171 4.94 10.67 19.14
N LEU A 172 4.79 10.65 17.81
CA LEU A 172 3.48 10.70 17.15
C LEU A 172 2.79 9.32 17.19
N THR A 173 2.55 8.78 18.38
CA THR A 173 1.91 7.48 18.54
C THR A 173 0.41 7.64 18.73
N THR A 174 -0.32 7.79 17.62
CA THR A 174 -1.68 7.24 17.64
C THR A 174 -1.56 5.73 17.72
N ALA A 175 -2.21 5.10 18.69
CA ALA A 175 -2.16 3.65 18.81
C ALA A 175 -2.77 3.01 17.54
N ARG A 176 -2.22 1.86 17.12
CA ARG A 176 -2.84 1.11 16.03
C ARG A 176 -4.26 0.71 16.43
N ARG A 177 -5.18 0.68 15.46
CA ARG A 177 -6.55 0.23 15.71
C ARG A 177 -6.54 -1.22 16.22
N VAL A 178 -7.20 -1.46 17.34
CA VAL A 178 -7.44 -2.80 17.86
C VAL A 178 -8.27 -3.60 16.85
N PRO A 179 -7.86 -4.83 16.47
CA PRO A 179 -8.67 -5.70 15.63
C PRO A 179 -10.06 -5.92 16.24
N PHE A 180 -11.09 -5.93 15.41
CA PHE A 180 -12.48 -6.07 15.87
C PHE A 180 -12.71 -7.27 16.79
N PRO A 181 -12.16 -8.48 16.51
CA PRO A 181 -12.35 -9.64 17.39
C PRO A 181 -11.71 -9.49 18.79
N LEU A 182 -10.75 -8.58 18.95
CA LEU A 182 -10.02 -8.39 20.20
C LEU A 182 -10.54 -7.20 21.01
N MET A 183 -11.54 -6.48 20.52
CA MET A 183 -12.00 -5.23 21.14
C MET A 183 -12.53 -5.48 22.57
N ASP A 184 -13.35 -6.52 22.75
CA ASP A 184 -13.96 -6.81 24.04
C ASP A 184 -12.93 -7.30 25.07
N ALA A 185 -12.01 -8.17 24.63
CA ALA A 185 -10.92 -8.67 25.47
C ALA A 185 -9.98 -7.54 25.92
N VAL A 186 -9.58 -6.65 25.00
CA VAL A 186 -8.73 -5.50 25.32
C VAL A 186 -9.44 -4.54 26.26
N LYS A 187 -10.75 -4.32 26.08
CA LYS A 187 -11.53 -3.45 26.95
C LYS A 187 -11.66 -4.01 28.37
N ALA A 188 -11.89 -5.32 28.51
CA ALA A 188 -11.95 -5.98 29.82
C ALA A 188 -10.62 -5.82 30.56
N GLU A 189 -9.50 -6.05 29.88
CA GLU A 189 -8.18 -5.93 30.51
C GLU A 189 -7.84 -4.48 30.90
N LEU A 190 -8.21 -3.49 30.08
CA LEU A 190 -8.06 -2.08 30.45
C LEU A 190 -8.86 -1.73 31.71
N ASN A 191 -10.07 -2.27 31.87
CA ASN A 191 -10.87 -2.06 33.09
C ASN A 191 -10.21 -2.72 34.30
N ASN A 192 -9.71 -3.96 34.17
CA ASN A 192 -8.98 -4.66 35.23
C ASN A 192 -7.76 -3.85 35.68
N MET A 193 -7.02 -3.26 34.74
CA MET A 193 -5.87 -2.40 35.05
C MET A 193 -6.26 -1.11 35.77
N VAL A 194 -7.45 -0.55 35.50
CA VAL A 194 -7.98 0.61 36.24
C VAL A 194 -8.37 0.21 37.67
N GLU A 195 -9.08 -0.91 37.82
CA GLU A 195 -9.53 -1.42 39.12
C GLU A 195 -8.35 -1.81 40.02
N SER A 196 -7.32 -2.45 39.45
CA SER A 196 -6.08 -2.79 40.16
C SER A 196 -5.14 -1.61 40.40
N GLY A 197 -5.52 -0.40 39.97
CA GLY A 197 -4.73 0.82 40.18
C GLY A 197 -3.44 0.89 39.34
N VAL A 198 -3.26 -0.03 38.40
CA VAL A 198 -2.11 -0.06 37.48
C VAL A 198 -2.17 1.12 36.52
N ILE A 199 -3.37 1.48 36.02
CA ILE A 199 -3.59 2.62 35.13
C ILE A 199 -4.69 3.56 35.66
N ARG A 200 -4.63 4.86 35.32
CA ARG A 200 -5.72 5.83 35.62
C ARG A 200 -6.18 6.62 34.41
N SER A 201 -7.46 7.02 34.37
CA SER A 201 -7.98 7.86 33.29
C SER A 201 -7.52 9.32 33.38
N VAL A 202 -7.31 9.97 32.23
CA VAL A 202 -6.83 11.34 32.07
C VAL A 202 -7.54 12.01 30.90
N THR A 203 -7.89 13.28 31.06
CA THR A 203 -8.58 14.10 30.05
C THR A 203 -7.68 15.15 29.39
N GLU A 204 -6.52 15.45 29.97
CA GLU A 204 -5.56 16.42 29.46
C GLU A 204 -4.36 15.74 28.79
N PRO A 205 -3.71 16.39 27.80
CA PRO A 205 -2.47 15.90 27.21
C PRO A 205 -1.40 15.70 28.28
N CYS A 206 -0.77 14.52 28.29
CA CYS A 206 0.30 14.19 29.23
C CYS A 206 1.59 13.89 28.47
N VAL A 207 2.72 14.28 29.06
CA VAL A 207 4.05 13.97 28.52
C VAL A 207 4.35 12.49 28.76
N ILE A 208 4.59 11.73 27.69
CA ILE A 208 4.98 10.31 27.78
C ILE A 208 6.45 10.24 28.17
N ARG A 209 6.76 9.58 29.29
CA ARG A 209 8.14 9.27 29.73
C ARG A 209 8.40 7.76 29.71
N SER A 210 9.67 7.36 29.61
CA SER A 210 10.08 5.95 29.60
C SER A 210 9.90 5.29 30.96
N VAL A 211 9.61 3.98 30.96
CA VAL A 211 9.30 3.15 32.14
C VAL A 211 10.48 2.98 33.11
N THR A 212 11.68 3.43 32.74
CA THR A 212 12.87 3.41 33.61
C THR A 212 12.75 4.35 34.82
N GLU A 213 11.77 5.24 34.80
CA GLU A 213 11.37 6.05 35.93
C GLU A 213 9.85 5.89 36.08
N LEU A 214 9.37 5.41 37.25
CA LEU A 214 8.04 5.70 37.86
C LEU A 214 6.99 4.58 37.97
N GLY A 215 6.12 4.80 38.96
CA GLY A 215 4.85 4.11 39.24
C GLY A 215 3.72 4.41 38.24
N ALA A 216 2.47 4.23 38.70
CA ALA A 216 1.25 3.98 37.91
C ALA A 216 1.10 4.68 36.54
N LEU A 217 0.67 3.90 35.54
CA LEU A 217 0.43 4.31 34.15
C LEU A 217 -0.84 5.20 34.02
N ARG A 218 -0.96 5.96 32.94
CA ARG A 218 -2.10 6.85 32.63
C ARG A 218 -2.79 6.43 31.33
N TRP A 219 -4.08 6.66 31.19
CA TRP A 219 -4.87 6.29 30.02
C TRP A 219 -5.81 7.42 29.62
N PHE A 220 -5.93 7.70 28.33
CA PHE A 220 -6.69 8.82 27.79
C PHE A 220 -8.07 8.39 27.27
N ARG A 221 -9.12 9.10 27.69
CA ARG A 221 -10.49 8.86 27.26
C ARG A 221 -10.89 9.84 26.16
N SER A 222 -10.58 9.52 24.91
CA SER A 222 -11.07 10.27 23.74
C SER A 222 -12.43 9.74 23.28
N SER A 223 -13.34 10.62 22.87
CA SER A 223 -14.62 10.29 22.22
C SER A 223 -14.46 9.50 20.90
N ARG A 224 -13.22 9.26 20.45
CA ARG A 224 -12.93 8.53 19.21
C ARG A 224 -12.03 7.29 19.32
N LYS A 225 -11.43 6.96 20.49
CA LYS A 225 -10.77 5.66 20.82
C LYS A 225 -9.89 5.72 22.10
N PRO A 226 -9.60 4.56 22.74
CA PRO A 226 -8.72 4.45 23.92
C PRO A 226 -7.21 4.49 23.57
N GLU A 227 -6.39 5.25 24.33
CA GLU A 227 -4.92 5.36 24.16
C GLU A 227 -4.19 5.44 25.53
N LEU A 228 -2.97 4.90 25.67
CA LEU A 228 -2.22 4.78 26.94
C LEU A 228 -1.00 5.73 26.99
N CYS A 229 -0.64 6.26 28.16
CA CYS A 229 0.49 7.18 28.44
C CYS A 229 1.10 6.90 29.84
N VAL A 230 2.27 7.45 30.20
CA VAL A 230 2.92 7.23 31.52
C VAL A 230 3.23 8.57 32.18
N SER A 231 3.17 8.70 33.51
CA SER A 231 3.50 9.97 34.21
C SER A 231 4.31 9.80 35.48
N ALA A 232 5.11 10.82 35.80
CA ALA A 232 5.72 11.03 37.12
C ALA A 232 4.79 11.73 38.10
N SER A 233 4.92 11.42 39.39
CA SER A 233 4.57 12.33 40.48
C SER A 233 5.89 12.86 41.06
N THR A 234 6.09 14.18 41.01
CA THR A 234 6.99 14.89 41.94
C THR A 234 6.31 15.02 43.29
#